data_AF-S0FII7-F1
#
_entry.id   AF-S0FII7-F1
#
_cell.length_a   1.000
_cell.length_b   1.000
_cell.length_c   1.000
_cell.angle_alpha   90.00
_cell.angle_beta   90.00
_cell.angle_gamma   90.00
#
_symmetry.space_group_name_H-M   'P 1'
#
loop_
_entity.id
_entity.type
_entity.pdbx_description
1 polymer ?
#
loop_
_entity_poly.entity_id
_entity_poly.type
_entity_poly.pdbx_seq_one_letter_code
_entity_poly.pdbx_strand_id
1 'polypeptide(L)'
;MELICSKKLEIDESVQYKSKELNLDYYLVCCETDNSCTYGIQINMTKDSGESETAIINDVLPSKDQTMELINLMHKNSVTPVSARDVIYDCIA
;
A
#
# COMPACT_ATOMS: atom_id res chain seq x y z
N MET A 1 -1.13 -10.24 -9.72
CA MET A 1 -1.46 -9.00 -8.99
C MET A 1 -2.97 -8.88 -8.89
N GLU A 2 -3.50 -8.57 -7.71
CA GLU A 2 -4.93 -8.54 -7.41
C GLU A 2 -5.26 -7.24 -6.69
N LEU A 3 -6.25 -6.46 -7.17
CA LEU A 3 -6.73 -5.26 -6.47
C LEU A 3 -7.55 -5.69 -5.26
N ILE A 4 -7.15 -5.27 -4.06
CA ILE A 4 -7.82 -5.65 -2.80
C ILE A 4 -8.81 -4.57 -2.37
N CYS A 5 -8.38 -3.31 -2.37
CA CYS A 5 -9.25 -2.19 -2.00
C CYS A 5 -8.73 -0.87 -2.58
N SER A 6 -9.65 0.09 -2.70
CA SER A 6 -9.34 1.46 -3.09
C SER A 6 -9.80 2.43 -2.00
N LYS A 7 -9.13 3.58 -1.91
CA LYS A 7 -9.44 4.64 -0.96
C LYS A 7 -9.24 6.00 -1.58
N LYS A 8 -10.26 6.84 -1.46
CA LYS A 8 -10.17 8.27 -1.73
C LYS A 8 -9.81 9.01 -0.44
N LEU A 9 -8.82 9.89 -0.51
CA LEU A 9 -8.40 10.79 0.56
C LEU A 9 -8.57 12.23 0.09
N GLU A 10 -9.25 13.03 0.90
CA GLU A 10 -9.31 14.47 0.73
C GLU A 10 -8.19 15.09 1.59
N ILE A 11 -7.36 15.92 0.96
CA ILE A 11 -6.27 16.63 1.63
C ILE A 11 -6.82 17.98 2.09
N ASP A 12 -6.65 18.26 3.39
CA ASP A 12 -7.01 19.54 3.99
C ASP A 12 -6.20 20.67 3.34
N GLU A 13 -6.89 21.75 2.94
CA GLU A 13 -6.33 22.91 2.25
C GLU A 13 -5.25 23.66 3.05
N SER A 14 -5.10 23.36 4.34
CA SER A 14 -4.06 23.89 5.21
C SER A 14 -2.65 23.34 4.93
N VAL A 15 -2.53 22.25 4.18
CA VAL A 15 -1.25 21.67 3.76
C VAL A 15 -0.93 22.21 2.36
N GLN A 16 0.29 22.74 2.14
CA GLN A 16 0.76 23.14 0.79
C GLN A 16 1.02 21.89 -0.08
N TYR A 17 -0.04 21.14 -0.38
CA TYR A 17 -0.06 20.07 -1.35
C TYR A 17 -0.77 20.59 -2.60
N LYS A 18 -0.19 20.35 -3.78
CA LYS A 18 -0.79 20.78 -5.06
C LYS A 18 -2.09 20.05 -5.40
N SER A 19 -2.36 18.93 -4.75
CA SER A 19 -3.51 18.06 -5.00
C SER A 19 -4.47 18.09 -3.83
N LYS A 20 -5.75 18.25 -4.13
CA LYS A 20 -6.83 18.26 -3.13
C LYS A 20 -7.36 16.87 -2.85
N GLU A 21 -7.18 15.96 -3.79
CA GLU A 21 -7.66 14.58 -3.68
C GLU A 21 -6.55 13.60 -4.08
N LEU A 22 -6.45 12.50 -3.34
CA LEU A 22 -5.63 11.34 -3.67
C LEU A 22 -6.52 10.10 -3.74
N ASN A 23 -6.33 9.31 -4.79
CA ASN A 23 -6.87 7.95 -4.86
C ASN A 23 -5.73 6.97 -4.61
N LEU A 24 -5.92 6.06 -3.66
CA LEU A 24 -4.99 5.00 -3.31
C LEU A 24 -5.61 3.66 -3.66
N ASP A 25 -4.98 2.93 -4.58
CA ASP A 25 -5.35 1.57 -4.92
C ASP A 25 -4.31 0.60 -4.32
N TYR A 26 -4.78 -0.36 -3.55
CA TYR A 26 -3.95 -1.34 -2.86
C TYR A 26 -4.06 -2.69 -3.53
N TYR A 27 -2.92 -3.22 -3.97
CA TYR A 27 -2.81 -4.48 -4.68
C TYR A 27 -2.00 -5.49 -3.87
N LEU A 28 -2.45 -6.73 -3.92
CA LEU A 28 -1.66 -7.89 -3.51
C LEU A 28 -0.75 -8.30 -4.68
N VAL A 29 0.54 -8.40 -4.40
CA VAL A 29 1.55 -8.92 -5.33
C VAL A 29 1.94 -10.31 -4.87
N CYS A 30 1.95 -11.29 -5.78
CA CYS A 30 2.46 -12.63 -5.50
C CYS A 30 3.85 -12.71 -6.12
N CYS A 31 4.84 -13.06 -5.30
CA CYS A 31 6.22 -13.29 -5.70
C CYS A 31 6.49 -14.79 -5.52
N GLU A 32 6.41 -15.53 -6.62
CA GLU A 32 6.78 -16.95 -6.64
C GLU A 32 8.26 -17.06 -7.02
N THR A 33 9.04 -17.68 -6.15
CA THR A 33 10.39 -18.16 -6.46
C THR A 33 10.39 -19.68 -6.42
N ASP A 34 11.39 -20.32 -7.02
CA ASP A 34 11.42 -21.76 -7.30
C ASP A 34 11.06 -22.68 -6.12
N ASN A 35 11.21 -22.21 -4.86
CA ASN A 35 10.86 -22.96 -3.64
C ASN A 35 10.03 -22.20 -2.60
N SER A 36 9.58 -20.97 -2.86
CA SER A 36 8.74 -20.22 -1.91
C SER A 36 7.79 -19.24 -2.60
N CYS A 37 6.62 -19.07 -2.00
CA CYS A 37 5.66 -18.04 -2.37
C CYS A 37 5.64 -16.98 -1.29
N THR A 38 5.94 -15.75 -1.65
CA THR A 38 5.83 -14.58 -0.80
C THR A 38 4.80 -13.63 -1.38
N TYR A 39 4.20 -12.84 -0.51
CA TYR A 39 3.17 -11.88 -0.87
C TYR A 39 3.64 -10.49 -0.50
N GLY A 40 3.59 -9.59 -1.48
CA GLY A 40 3.91 -8.18 -1.36
C GLY A 40 2.68 -7.29 -1.48
N ILE A 41 2.91 -6.00 -1.31
CA ILE A 41 1.90 -4.95 -1.41
C ILE A 41 2.36 -3.94 -2.45
N GLN A 42 1.49 -3.60 -3.40
CA GLN A 42 1.67 -2.47 -4.28
C GLN A 42 0.59 -1.44 -4.00
N ILE A 43 0.99 -0.17 -3.95
CA ILE A 43 0.10 0.97 -3.75
C ILE A 43 0.27 1.88 -4.95
N ASN A 44 -0.81 2.09 -5.70
CA ASN A 44 -0.87 3.12 -6.73
C ASN A 44 -1.57 4.34 -6.15
N MET A 45 -0.90 5.47 -6.17
CA MET A 45 -1.45 6.76 -5.80
C MET A 45 -1.71 7.57 -7.06
N THR A 46 -2.96 7.96 -7.29
CA THR A 46 -3.34 8.86 -8.38
C THR A 46 -3.83 10.18 -7.79
N LYS A 47 -3.20 11.27 -8.23
CA LYS A 47 -3.56 12.64 -7.87
C LYS A 47 -4.72 13.13 -8.74
N ASP A 48 -5.44 14.13 -8.26
CA ASP A 48 -6.45 14.89 -9.03
C ASP A 48 -5.92 15.46 -10.36
N SER A 49 -4.63 15.81 -10.43
CA SER A 49 -3.94 16.24 -11.64
C SER A 49 -3.78 15.13 -12.70
N GLY A 50 -4.09 13.88 -12.35
CA GLY A 50 -3.86 12.69 -13.17
C GLY A 50 -2.46 12.10 -13.03
N GLU A 51 -1.55 12.78 -12.33
CA GLU A 51 -0.24 12.22 -11.99
C GLU A 51 -0.41 10.96 -11.13
N SER A 52 0.38 9.94 -11.42
CA SER A 52 0.34 8.67 -10.71
C SER A 52 1.72 8.29 -10.21
N GLU A 53 1.79 7.80 -8.98
CA GLU A 53 3.00 7.28 -8.34
C GLU A 53 2.70 5.86 -7.84
N THR A 54 3.70 4.98 -7.91
CA THR A 54 3.56 3.59 -7.50
C THR A 54 4.65 3.27 -6.48
N ALA A 55 4.24 2.73 -5.34
CA ALA A 55 5.13 2.14 -4.35
C ALA A 55 4.90 0.62 -4.33
N ILE A 56 5.98 -0.15 -4.36
CA ILE A 56 5.93 -1.61 -4.31
C ILE A 56 6.81 -2.07 -3.15
N ILE A 57 6.25 -2.93 -2.31
CA ILE A 57 6.97 -3.66 -1.27
C ILE A 57 6.82 -5.14 -1.60
N ASN A 58 7.89 -5.74 -2.10
CA ASN A 58 7.94 -7.18 -2.37
C ASN A 58 8.22 -7.94 -1.07
N ASP A 59 7.93 -9.24 -1.08
CA ASP A 59 8.36 -10.19 -0.06
C ASP A 59 7.93 -9.82 1.38
N VAL A 60 6.71 -9.29 1.55
CA VAL A 60 6.23 -8.79 2.84
C VAL A 60 5.94 -9.93 3.81
N LEU A 61 5.13 -10.92 3.41
CA LEU A 61 4.79 -12.07 4.25
C LEU A 61 4.65 -13.35 3.42
N PRO A 62 4.88 -14.54 4.00
CA PRO A 62 4.70 -15.82 3.32
C PRO A 62 3.22 -16.24 3.18
N SER A 63 2.28 -15.50 3.78
CA SER A 63 0.85 -15.81 3.76
C SER A 63 0.04 -14.71 3.08
N LYS A 64 -0.80 -15.12 2.11
CA LYS A 64 -1.76 -14.24 1.42
C LYS A 64 -2.67 -13.53 2.43
N ASP A 65 -3.23 -14.28 3.37
CA ASP A 65 -4.21 -13.75 4.32
C ASP A 65 -3.59 -12.69 5.22
N GLN A 66 -2.36 -12.91 5.69
CA GLN A 66 -1.67 -11.94 6.54
C GLN A 66 -1.32 -10.65 5.77
N THR A 67 -0.90 -10.76 4.49
CA THR A 67 -0.67 -9.57 3.65
C THR A 67 -1.98 -8.83 3.36
N MET A 68 -3.09 -9.54 3.18
CA MET A 68 -4.41 -8.92 3.04
C MET A 68 -4.87 -8.20 4.32
N GLU A 69 -4.60 -8.76 5.50
CA GLU A 69 -4.85 -8.07 6.78
C GLU A 69 -4.04 -6.78 6.90
N LEU A 70 -2.76 -6.81 6.50
CA LEU A 70 -1.92 -5.62 6.48
C LEU A 70 -2.44 -4.54 5.53
N ILE A 71 -2.88 -4.92 4.32
CA ILE A 71 -3.54 -4.01 3.38
C ILE A 71 -4.78 -3.38 4.01
N ASN A 72 -5.60 -4.18 4.69
CA ASN A 72 -6.80 -3.69 5.39
C ASN A 72 -6.46 -2.71 6.54
N LEU A 73 -5.36 -2.92 7.25
CA LEU A 73 -4.89 -2.00 8.30
C LEU A 73 -4.44 -0.65 7.73
N MET A 74 -3.71 -0.68 6.60
CA MET A 74 -3.32 0.52 5.87
C MET A 74 -4.54 1.28 5.35
N HIS A 75 -5.52 0.56 4.79
CA HIS A 75 -6.78 1.14 4.31
C HIS A 75 -7.54 1.87 5.43
N LYS A 76 -7.53 1.34 6.65
CA LYS A 76 -8.23 1.92 7.81
C LYS A 76 -7.54 3.15 8.44
N ASN A 77 -6.49 3.71 7.82
CA ASN A 77 -5.66 4.80 8.38
C ASN A 77 -5.00 4.46 9.73
N SER A 78 -4.93 3.18 10.12
CA SER A 78 -4.19 2.80 11.33
C SER A 78 -2.67 2.90 11.13
N VAL A 79 -2.24 2.94 9.86
CA VAL A 79 -0.83 2.96 9.45
C VAL A 79 -0.74 3.84 8.20
N THR A 80 0.08 4.90 8.21
CA THR A 80 0.37 5.67 6.98
C THR A 80 1.30 4.87 6.06
N PRO A 81 1.38 5.11 4.74
CA PRO A 81 2.29 4.39 3.86
C PRO A 81 3.76 4.46 4.28
N VAL A 82 4.19 5.57 4.89
CA VAL A 82 5.52 5.72 5.50
C VAL A 82 5.63 4.79 6.72
N SER A 83 4.66 4.86 7.63
CA SER A 83 4.60 3.95 8.79
C SER A 83 4.47 2.49 8.39
N ALA A 84 3.91 2.15 7.24
CA ALA A 84 3.77 0.76 6.80
C ALA A 84 5.12 0.20 6.35
N ARG A 85 5.94 1.02 5.69
CA ARG A 85 7.32 0.67 5.41
C ARG A 85 8.09 0.45 6.72
N ASP A 86 7.94 1.36 7.68
CA ASP A 86 8.60 1.26 9.00
C ASP A 86 8.12 0.04 9.81
N VAL A 87 6.81 -0.21 9.87
CA VAL A 87 6.19 -1.38 10.55
C VAL A 87 6.64 -2.70 9.93
N ILE A 88 6.75 -2.77 8.60
CA ILE A 88 7.26 -3.97 7.92
C ILE A 88 8.72 -4.21 8.27
N TYR A 89 9.56 -3.16 8.28
CA TYR A 89 10.95 -3.30 8.73
C TYR A 89 11.05 -3.72 10.21
N ASP A 90 10.19 -3.20 11.09
CA ASP A 90 10.13 -3.59 12.50
C ASP A 90 9.62 -5.03 12.70
N CYS A 91 8.72 -5.53 11.85
CA CYS A 91 8.22 -6.91 11.93
C CYS A 91 9.18 -7.97 11.37
N ILE A 92 10.15 -7.58 10.55
CA ILE A 92 11.17 -8.48 9.97
C ILE A 92 12.42 -8.60 10.88
N ALA A 93 12.52 -7.79 11.94
CA ALA A 93 13.67 -7.76 12.86
C ALA A 93 13.65 -8.88 13.93
#